data_AF-A0A8C9G404-F1
#
_entry.id   AF-A0A8C9G404-F1
#
_cell.length_a   1.000
_cell.length_b   1.000
_cell.length_c   1.000
_cell.angle_alpha   90.00
_cell.angle_beta   90.00
_cell.angle_gamma   90.00
#
_symmetry.space_group_name_H-M   'P 1'
#
loop_
_entity.id
_entity.type
_entity.pdbx_description
1 polymer ?
#
loop_
_entity_poly.entity_id
_entity_poly.type
_entity_poly.pdbx_seq_one_letter_code
_entity_poly.pdbx_strand_id
1 'polypeptide(L)'
;RKVSSHRSCVLKSLAIPTLHAHKQQHFQIEGGINRLEKCNQDILDYVEEFRGFSKMVLSRLSGLNSYKTEVKDEVENLLTRVERAQRDIDYFGSVRDSKTCVEVDEDLVKQQLLEEAEEKRKLKVMLNASCDHMLAGVKSLKIVKKTGDKHGSWMKDPGKKHSKIYLLNGPVNNVIFEFANIMMFMESNHTLKARRVILPFPWEGTGHIIYQGFLFYHRHASSGKRTETDPYLSPQNLQVRQTGNYPVVMGSPMLEAIKED
;
A
#
# COMPACT_ATOMS: atom_id res chain seq x y z
N ARG A 1 25.17 18.73 107.78
CA ARG A 1 24.45 17.71 106.97
C ARG A 1 23.63 18.27 105.79
N LYS A 2 23.21 19.55 105.76
CA LYS A 2 22.45 20.13 104.61
C LYS A 2 23.25 20.37 103.31
N VAL A 3 24.55 20.68 103.39
CA VAL A 3 25.38 21.00 102.20
C VAL A 3 25.68 19.76 101.33
N SER A 4 25.77 18.57 101.92
CA SER A 4 26.04 17.31 101.22
C SER A 4 24.82 16.82 100.41
N SER A 5 23.60 16.99 100.94
CA SER A 5 22.37 16.61 100.26
C SER A 5 22.08 17.51 99.05
N HIS A 6 22.33 18.82 99.15
CA HIS A 6 22.20 19.73 98.02
C HIS A 6 23.21 19.44 96.90
N ARG A 7 24.49 19.16 97.23
CA ARG A 7 25.50 18.79 96.21
C ARG A 7 25.14 17.49 95.48
N SER A 8 24.62 16.48 96.18
CA SER A 8 24.18 15.22 95.57
C SER A 8 22.98 15.41 94.64
N CYS A 9 22.03 16.27 95.01
CA CYS A 9 20.85 16.57 94.18
C CYS A 9 21.22 17.37 92.93
N VAL A 10 22.13 18.35 93.06
CA VAL A 10 22.64 19.17 91.94
C VAL A 10 23.48 18.33 90.96
N LEU A 11 24.34 17.42 91.45
CA LEU A 11 25.09 16.51 90.60
C LEU A 11 24.18 15.55 89.83
N LYS A 12 23.12 15.03 90.46
CA LYS A 12 22.13 14.17 89.79
C LYS A 12 21.27 14.95 88.78
N SER A 13 20.89 16.19 89.07
CA SER A 13 20.10 17.02 88.15
C SER A 13 20.88 17.46 86.91
N LEU A 14 22.21 17.54 86.99
CA LEU A 14 23.11 17.84 85.86
C LEU A 14 23.57 16.58 85.09
N ALA A 15 23.67 15.42 85.73
CA ALA A 15 24.13 14.17 85.11
C ALA A 15 23.08 13.48 84.22
N ILE A 16 21.79 13.61 84.53
CA ILE A 16 20.71 12.96 83.74
C ILE A 16 20.51 13.66 82.38
N PRO A 17 20.44 15.01 82.29
CA PRO A 17 20.35 15.71 81.01
C PRO A 17 21.58 15.50 80.13
N THR A 18 22.77 15.42 80.71
CA THR A 18 24.02 15.17 79.96
C THR A 18 24.10 13.75 79.42
N LEU A 19 23.66 12.74 80.18
CA LEU A 19 23.56 11.36 79.69
C LEU A 19 22.51 11.23 78.56
N HIS A 20 21.37 11.92 78.68
CA HIS A 20 20.35 11.96 77.63
C HIS A 20 20.86 12.64 76.37
N ALA A 21 21.58 13.76 76.50
CA ALA A 21 22.23 14.44 75.38
C ALA A 21 23.26 13.55 74.69
N HIS A 22 24.08 12.81 75.45
CA HIS A 22 25.07 11.89 74.89
C HIS A 22 24.41 10.71 74.15
N LYS A 23 23.33 10.14 74.69
CA LYS A 23 22.54 9.10 73.99
C LYS A 23 21.91 9.62 72.71
N GLN A 24 21.34 10.83 72.76
CA GLN A 24 20.76 11.47 71.59
C GLN A 24 21.82 11.71 70.52
N GLN A 25 23.01 12.18 70.91
CA GLN A 25 24.12 12.40 70.00
C GLN A 25 24.64 11.09 69.38
N HIS A 26 24.74 10.01 70.17
CA HIS A 26 25.11 8.68 69.67
C HIS A 26 24.10 8.16 68.63
N PHE A 27 22.80 8.27 68.91
CA PHE A 27 21.75 7.85 67.99
C PHE A 27 21.79 8.64 66.66
N GLN A 28 22.08 9.94 66.72
CA GLN A 28 22.26 10.76 65.51
C GLN A 28 23.50 10.36 64.71
N ILE A 29 24.60 10.00 65.39
CA ILE A 29 25.83 9.53 64.75
C ILE A 29 25.60 8.16 64.07
N GLU A 30 24.98 7.20 64.77
CA GLU A 30 24.63 5.90 64.20
C GLU A 30 23.66 6.03 63.01
N GLY A 31 22.67 6.92 63.10
CA GLY A 31 21.79 7.24 61.97
C GLY A 31 22.54 7.84 60.78
N GLY A 32 23.57 8.66 61.03
CA GLY A 32 24.46 9.18 60.00
C GLY A 32 25.31 8.09 59.32
N ILE A 33 25.86 7.16 60.12
CA ILE A 33 26.67 6.04 59.62
C ILE A 33 25.82 5.12 58.73
N ASN A 34 24.62 4.73 59.17
CA ASN A 34 23.73 3.87 58.37
C ASN A 34 23.31 4.52 57.05
N ARG A 35 23.09 5.84 57.04
CA ARG A 35 22.79 6.58 55.80
C ARG A 35 23.98 6.64 54.85
N LEU A 36 25.20 6.76 55.39
CA LEU A 36 26.42 6.74 54.60
C LEU A 36 26.67 5.35 54.01
N GLU A 37 26.46 4.29 54.78
CA GLU A 37 26.58 2.91 54.32
C GLU A 37 25.56 2.60 53.20
N LYS A 38 24.31 3.02 53.38
CA LYS A 38 23.29 2.92 52.31
C LYS A 38 23.68 3.70 51.06
N CYS A 39 24.17 4.95 51.22
CA CYS A 39 24.63 5.76 50.09
C CYS A 39 25.77 5.07 49.33
N ASN A 40 26.73 4.47 50.05
CA ASN A 40 27.82 3.72 49.42
C ASN A 40 27.30 2.50 48.65
N GLN A 41 26.33 1.76 49.20
CA GLN A 41 25.73 0.62 48.51
C GLN A 41 24.97 1.07 47.26
N ASP A 42 24.15 2.12 47.35
CA ASP A 42 23.41 2.67 46.21
C ASP A 42 24.35 3.13 45.08
N ILE A 43 25.53 3.68 45.42
CA ILE A 43 26.56 4.06 44.44
C ILE A 43 27.15 2.81 43.76
N LEU A 44 27.46 1.76 44.51
CA LEU A 44 28.01 0.53 43.95
C LEU A 44 27.01 -0.13 43.00
N ASP A 45 25.75 -0.22 43.40
CA ASP A 45 24.67 -0.78 42.59
C ASP A 45 24.49 0.03 41.29
N TYR A 46 24.48 1.36 41.37
CA TYR A 46 24.42 2.23 40.20
C TYR A 46 25.59 2.02 39.23
N VAL A 47 26.81 1.87 39.75
CA VAL A 47 28.00 1.62 38.92
C VAL A 47 27.89 0.27 38.20
N GLU A 48 27.36 -0.77 38.86
CA GLU A 48 27.15 -2.07 38.23
C GLU A 48 26.08 -2.02 37.13
N GLU A 49 24.96 -1.34 37.37
CA GLU A 49 23.91 -1.11 36.37
C GLU A 49 24.45 -0.34 35.17
N PHE A 50 25.19 0.74 35.41
CA PHE A 50 25.80 1.54 34.34
C PHE A 50 26.80 0.72 33.51
N ARG A 51 27.59 -0.13 34.17
CA ARG A 51 28.49 -1.07 33.47
C ARG A 51 27.70 -2.06 32.61
N GLY A 52 26.56 -2.55 33.08
CA GLY A 52 25.65 -3.41 32.33
C GLY A 52 25.07 -2.70 31.10
N PHE A 53 24.59 -1.47 31.29
CA PHE A 53 24.09 -0.62 30.21
C PHE A 53 25.16 -0.35 29.15
N SER A 54 26.37 0.03 29.57
CA SER A 54 27.51 0.28 28.68
C SER A 54 27.84 -0.94 27.80
N LYS A 55 27.86 -2.14 28.39
CA LYS A 55 28.05 -3.39 27.63
C LYS A 55 26.95 -3.61 26.58
N MET A 56 25.68 -3.33 26.93
CA MET A 56 24.57 -3.45 25.99
C MET A 56 24.72 -2.48 24.81
N VAL A 57 25.08 -1.22 25.08
CA VAL A 57 25.31 -0.20 24.05
C VAL A 57 26.46 -0.62 23.13
N LEU A 58 27.58 -1.09 23.69
CA LEU A 58 28.73 -1.56 22.92
C LEU A 58 28.38 -2.78 22.04
N SER A 59 27.58 -3.71 22.56
CA SER A 59 27.11 -4.87 21.79
C SER A 59 26.23 -4.44 20.61
N ARG A 60 25.28 -3.53 20.83
CA ARG A 60 24.45 -2.98 19.74
C ARG A 60 25.28 -2.23 18.70
N LEU A 61 26.28 -1.45 19.13
CA LEU A 61 27.19 -0.75 18.23
C LEU A 61 28.02 -1.72 17.38
N SER A 62 28.49 -2.82 17.97
CA SER A 62 29.16 -3.89 17.24
C SER A 62 28.24 -4.53 16.19
N GLY A 63 26.98 -4.79 16.52
CA GLY A 63 25.98 -5.32 15.58
C GLY A 63 25.65 -4.36 14.43
N LEU A 64 25.61 -3.05 14.69
CA LEU A 64 25.47 -2.04 13.64
C LEU A 64 26.69 -2.00 12.71
N ASN A 65 27.90 -2.17 13.26
CA ASN A 65 29.11 -2.24 12.44
C ASN A 65 29.13 -3.47 11.53
N SER A 66 28.67 -4.64 12.01
CA SER A 66 28.57 -5.83 11.16
C SER A 66 27.53 -5.67 10.05
N TYR A 67 26.39 -5.06 10.36
CA TYR A 67 25.37 -4.77 9.34
C TYR A 67 25.88 -3.76 8.30
N LYS A 68 26.60 -2.73 8.75
CA LYS A 68 27.26 -1.76 7.86
C LYS A 68 28.24 -2.44 6.91
N THR A 69 29.03 -3.40 7.38
CA THR A 69 29.97 -4.13 6.52
C THR A 69 29.24 -5.03 5.52
N GLU A 70 28.19 -5.73 5.94
CA GLU A 70 27.38 -6.58 5.06
C GLU A 70 26.74 -5.78 3.92
N VAL A 71 26.07 -4.67 4.25
CA VAL A 71 25.48 -3.79 3.23
C VAL A 71 26.55 -3.21 2.30
N LYS A 72 27.72 -2.84 2.82
CA LYS A 72 28.82 -2.35 1.99
C LYS A 72 29.27 -3.43 0.99
N ASP A 73 29.43 -4.67 1.45
CA ASP A 73 29.86 -5.78 0.59
C ASP A 73 28.82 -6.12 -0.48
N GLU A 74 27.52 -6.07 -0.15
CA GLU A 74 26.44 -6.22 -1.14
C GLU A 74 26.47 -5.12 -2.20
N VAL A 75 26.68 -3.86 -1.79
CA VAL A 75 26.79 -2.72 -2.72
C VAL A 75 28.00 -2.88 -3.65
N GLU A 76 29.16 -3.26 -3.13
CA GLU A 76 30.36 -3.53 -3.94
C GLU A 76 30.13 -4.69 -4.91
N ASN A 77 29.46 -5.77 -4.47
CA ASN A 77 29.11 -6.88 -5.35
C ASN A 77 28.21 -6.42 -6.50
N LEU A 78 27.16 -5.65 -6.19
CA LEU A 78 26.26 -5.10 -7.20
C LEU A 78 27.00 -4.16 -8.16
N LEU A 79 27.90 -3.32 -7.65
CA LEU A 79 28.72 -2.42 -8.46
C LEU A 79 29.53 -3.22 -9.49
N THR A 80 30.23 -4.29 -9.09
CA THR A 80 31.02 -5.11 -10.04
C THR A 80 30.15 -5.78 -11.11
N ARG A 81 28.90 -6.13 -10.80
CA ARG A 81 27.95 -6.71 -11.76
C ARG A 81 27.44 -5.66 -12.75
N VAL A 82 27.15 -4.46 -12.26
CA VAL A 82 26.75 -3.32 -13.09
C VAL A 82 27.88 -2.91 -14.03
N GLU A 83 29.12 -2.82 -13.53
CA GLU A 83 30.29 -2.51 -14.37
C GLU A 83 30.57 -3.57 -15.44
N ARG A 84 30.29 -4.85 -15.16
CA ARG A 84 30.37 -5.91 -16.17
C ARG A 84 29.27 -5.76 -17.23
N ALA A 85 28.03 -5.54 -16.80
CA ALA A 85 26.91 -5.32 -17.72
C ALA A 85 27.13 -4.08 -18.61
N GLN A 86 27.69 -3.00 -18.05
CA GLN A 86 28.04 -1.80 -18.80
C GLN A 86 29.08 -2.11 -19.88
N ARG A 87 30.13 -2.87 -19.55
CA ARG A 87 31.13 -3.31 -20.53
C ARG A 87 30.52 -4.16 -21.64
N ASP A 88 29.57 -5.03 -21.32
CA ASP A 88 28.86 -5.83 -22.32
C ASP A 88 28.01 -4.93 -23.24
N ILE A 89 27.31 -3.93 -22.68
CA ILE A 89 26.55 -2.93 -23.44
C ILE A 89 27.47 -2.13 -24.37
N ASP A 90 28.61 -1.67 -23.89
CA ASP A 90 29.59 -0.91 -24.68
C ASP A 90 30.21 -1.78 -25.79
N TYR A 91 30.46 -3.07 -25.51
CA TYR A 91 30.88 -4.05 -26.52
C TYR A 91 29.81 -4.23 -27.59
N PHE A 92 28.54 -4.43 -27.20
CA PHE A 92 27.45 -4.53 -28.18
C PHE A 92 27.23 -3.24 -28.97
N GLY A 93 27.41 -2.07 -28.34
CA GLY A 93 27.38 -0.76 -29.01
C GLY A 93 28.46 -0.64 -30.07
N SER A 94 29.72 -0.92 -29.71
CA SER A 94 30.85 -0.86 -30.64
C SER A 94 30.80 -1.93 -31.75
N VAL A 95 30.22 -3.11 -31.48
CA VAL A 95 29.95 -4.13 -32.50
C VAL A 95 28.84 -3.68 -33.45
N ARG A 96 27.83 -2.95 -32.97
CA ARG A 96 26.80 -2.33 -33.82
C ARG A 96 27.38 -1.26 -34.72
N ASP A 97 28.38 -0.52 -34.24
CA ASP A 97 29.05 0.52 -35.01
C ASP A 97 30.07 -0.03 -36.01
N SER A 98 30.56 -1.27 -35.82
CA SER A 98 31.55 -1.92 -36.71
C SER A 98 30.95 -2.98 -37.65
N LYS A 99 29.68 -3.37 -37.48
CA LYS A 99 29.00 -4.34 -38.34
C LYS A 99 28.06 -3.64 -39.33
N THR A 100 28.61 -3.38 -40.50
CA THR A 100 27.94 -3.37 -41.81
C THR A 100 26.87 -2.29 -42.00
N CYS A 101 27.19 -1.30 -42.83
CA CYS A 101 26.21 -0.56 -43.61
C CYS A 101 25.43 -1.55 -44.51
N VAL A 102 24.40 -2.18 -43.97
CA VAL A 102 23.18 -2.43 -44.74
C VAL A 102 22.29 -1.27 -44.36
N GLU A 103 22.17 -0.29 -45.25
CA GLU A 103 21.10 0.70 -45.16
C GLU A 103 19.78 -0.09 -45.27
N VAL A 104 19.24 -0.49 -44.12
CA VAL A 104 17.84 -0.88 -44.04
C VAL A 104 17.07 0.41 -44.26
N ASP A 105 16.55 0.55 -45.47
CA ASP A 105 15.72 1.67 -45.87
C ASP A 105 14.64 1.89 -44.79
N GLU A 106 14.70 3.04 -44.12
CA GLU A 106 13.72 3.42 -43.09
C GLU A 106 12.29 3.35 -43.63
N ASP A 107 12.11 3.51 -44.94
CA ASP A 107 10.82 3.44 -45.60
C ASP A 107 10.28 2.00 -45.68
N LEU A 108 11.14 0.98 -45.74
CA LEU A 108 10.73 -0.43 -45.75
C LEU A 108 10.26 -0.90 -44.37
N VAL A 109 10.92 -0.45 -43.29
CA VAL A 109 10.49 -0.75 -41.90
C VAL A 109 9.20 0.00 -41.57
N LYS A 110 9.07 1.26 -42.00
CA LYS A 110 7.81 2.01 -41.88
C LYS A 110 6.69 1.34 -42.67
N GLN A 111 6.96 0.84 -43.88
CA GLN A 111 5.98 0.07 -44.65
C GLN A 111 5.54 -1.20 -43.92
N GLN A 112 6.46 -2.00 -43.39
CA GLN A 112 6.10 -3.22 -42.64
C GLN A 112 5.26 -2.93 -41.39
N LEU A 113 5.58 -1.87 -40.65
CA LEU A 113 4.79 -1.47 -39.48
C LEU A 113 3.40 -0.95 -39.86
N LEU A 114 3.29 -0.24 -40.98
CA LEU A 114 2.00 0.25 -41.50
C LEU A 114 1.15 -0.91 -42.03
N GLU A 115 1.75 -1.86 -42.74
CA GLU A 115 1.09 -3.08 -43.22
C GLU A 115 0.61 -3.95 -42.06
N GLU A 116 1.43 -4.16 -41.02
CA GLU A 116 1.02 -4.89 -39.83
C GLU A 116 -0.13 -4.19 -39.09
N ALA A 117 -0.08 -2.85 -38.99
CA ALA A 117 -1.15 -2.06 -38.39
C ALA A 117 -2.44 -2.10 -39.22
N GLU A 118 -2.33 -2.13 -40.55
CA GLU A 118 -3.45 -2.26 -41.47
C GLU A 118 -4.06 -3.66 -41.41
N GLU A 119 -3.25 -4.71 -41.35
CA GLU A 119 -3.70 -6.10 -41.15
C GLU A 119 -4.39 -6.26 -39.80
N LYS A 120 -3.86 -5.69 -38.71
CA LYS A 120 -4.55 -5.66 -37.41
C LYS A 120 -5.90 -4.92 -37.49
N ARG A 121 -6.00 -3.84 -38.27
CA ARG A 121 -7.27 -3.14 -38.50
C ARG A 121 -8.24 -3.97 -39.34
N LYS A 122 -7.77 -4.62 -40.41
CA LYS A 122 -8.57 -5.53 -41.25
C LYS A 122 -9.10 -6.71 -40.45
N LEU A 123 -8.25 -7.34 -39.64
CA LEU A 123 -8.63 -8.41 -38.71
C LEU A 123 -9.70 -7.93 -37.72
N LYS A 124 -9.56 -6.73 -37.15
CA LYS A 124 -10.56 -6.15 -36.25
C LYS A 124 -11.89 -5.85 -36.94
N VAL A 125 -11.86 -5.44 -38.20
CA VAL A 125 -13.06 -5.18 -39.02
C VAL A 125 -13.71 -6.50 -39.44
N MET A 126 -12.94 -7.52 -39.84
CA MET A 126 -13.44 -8.86 -40.19
C MET A 126 -14.06 -9.58 -38.98
N LEU A 127 -13.40 -9.55 -37.82
CA LEU A 127 -13.92 -10.15 -36.58
C LEU A 127 -15.20 -9.47 -36.08
N ASN A 128 -15.39 -8.18 -36.39
CA ASN A 128 -16.62 -7.46 -36.05
C ASN A 128 -17.79 -7.76 -37.02
N ALA A 129 -17.53 -8.37 -38.19
CA ALA A 129 -18.51 -8.54 -39.26
C ALA A 129 -18.86 -10.01 -39.60
N SER A 130 -18.04 -10.99 -39.23
CA SER A 130 -18.31 -12.42 -39.46
C SER A 130 -18.43 -13.20 -38.15
N CYS A 131 -19.53 -13.95 -38.01
CA CYS A 131 -19.77 -14.90 -36.91
C CYS A 131 -19.39 -16.34 -37.27
N ASP A 132 -18.56 -16.53 -38.31
CA ASP A 132 -18.23 -17.87 -38.83
C ASP A 132 -17.08 -18.56 -38.07
N HIS A 133 -16.52 -17.89 -37.06
CA HIS A 133 -15.38 -18.39 -36.29
C HIS A 133 -15.80 -18.94 -34.93
N MET A 134 -15.51 -20.21 -34.71
CA MET A 134 -15.72 -20.89 -33.42
C MET A 134 -14.58 -20.54 -32.44
N LEU A 135 -14.90 -20.32 -31.16
CA LEU A 135 -13.91 -20.11 -30.11
C LEU A 135 -13.02 -21.35 -29.98
N ALA A 136 -11.78 -21.27 -30.48
CA ALA A 136 -10.83 -22.39 -30.46
C ALA A 136 -10.24 -22.66 -29.06
N GLY A 137 -10.20 -21.66 -28.18
CA GLY A 137 -9.69 -21.82 -26.82
C GLY A 137 -9.50 -20.48 -26.09
N VAL A 138 -9.37 -20.55 -24.77
CA VAL A 138 -9.11 -19.39 -23.90
C VAL A 138 -7.63 -19.44 -23.46
N LYS A 139 -6.89 -18.36 -23.70
CA LYS A 139 -5.49 -18.23 -23.24
C LYS A 139 -5.44 -18.04 -21.72
N SER A 140 -4.25 -18.22 -21.14
CA SER A 140 -4.00 -17.97 -19.72
C SER A 140 -4.50 -16.59 -19.29
N LEU A 141 -5.10 -16.53 -18.10
CA LEU A 141 -5.69 -15.31 -17.55
C LEU A 141 -4.60 -14.35 -17.04
N LYS A 142 -4.76 -13.06 -17.32
CA LYS A 142 -3.92 -11.97 -16.77
C LYS A 142 -4.66 -11.32 -15.61
N ILE A 143 -4.03 -11.29 -14.43
CA ILE A 143 -4.54 -10.50 -13.30
C ILE A 143 -4.19 -9.03 -13.58
N VAL A 144 -5.19 -8.23 -13.89
CA VAL A 144 -5.03 -6.78 -14.09
C VAL A 144 -4.93 -6.06 -12.74
N LYS A 145 -5.86 -6.35 -11.82
CA LYS A 145 -5.91 -5.73 -10.50
C LYS A 145 -6.75 -6.54 -9.53
N LYS A 146 -6.39 -6.50 -8.24
CA LYS A 146 -7.25 -6.94 -7.13
C LYS A 146 -7.88 -5.71 -6.47
N THR A 147 -9.17 -5.49 -6.68
CA THR A 147 -9.91 -4.36 -6.09
C THR A 147 -11.41 -4.67 -6.05
N GLY A 148 -12.14 -3.98 -5.17
CA GLY A 148 -13.58 -4.13 -4.99
C GLY A 148 -13.99 -5.28 -4.05
N ASP A 149 -15.28 -5.59 -4.08
CA ASP A 149 -15.95 -6.62 -3.32
C ASP A 149 -15.74 -8.00 -3.96
N LYS A 150 -16.15 -9.05 -3.26
CA LYS A 150 -16.14 -10.43 -3.76
C LYS A 150 -16.89 -10.60 -5.09
N HIS A 151 -17.93 -9.79 -5.32
CA HIS A 151 -18.76 -9.81 -6.52
C HIS A 151 -18.74 -8.42 -7.16
N GLY A 152 -18.58 -8.36 -8.47
CA GLY A 152 -18.56 -7.12 -9.22
C GLY A 152 -18.27 -7.37 -10.69
N SER A 153 -18.21 -6.29 -11.46
CA SER A 153 -17.87 -6.33 -12.89
C SER A 153 -17.09 -5.09 -13.28
N TRP A 154 -16.20 -5.23 -14.26
CA TRP A 154 -15.52 -4.10 -14.88
C TRP A 154 -15.44 -4.31 -16.39
N MET A 155 -15.49 -3.24 -17.17
CA MET A 155 -15.49 -3.31 -18.63
C MET A 155 -15.03 -2.01 -19.29
N LYS A 156 -14.75 -2.11 -20.59
CA LYS A 156 -14.66 -0.99 -21.52
C LYS A 156 -15.97 -0.89 -22.30
N ASP A 157 -16.18 0.25 -22.97
CA ASP A 157 -17.27 0.39 -23.95
C ASP A 157 -16.75 0.02 -25.36
N PRO A 158 -17.12 -1.13 -25.93
CA PRO A 158 -16.67 -1.51 -27.26
C PRO A 158 -17.30 -0.65 -28.37
N GLY A 159 -18.40 0.05 -28.09
CA GLY A 159 -19.07 0.96 -29.01
C GLY A 159 -18.44 2.35 -29.12
N LYS A 160 -17.41 2.65 -28.30
CA LYS A 160 -16.70 3.94 -28.32
C LYS A 160 -15.19 3.73 -28.46
N LYS A 161 -14.52 4.67 -29.13
CA LYS A 161 -13.05 4.65 -29.32
C LYS A 161 -12.25 5.19 -28.12
N HIS A 162 -12.88 5.44 -26.97
CA HIS A 162 -12.19 5.97 -25.80
C HIS A 162 -11.59 4.85 -24.93
N SER A 163 -10.52 5.15 -24.20
CA SER A 163 -9.79 4.19 -23.35
C SER A 163 -10.38 4.03 -21.94
N LYS A 164 -11.55 4.61 -21.66
CA LYS A 164 -12.17 4.60 -20.34
C LYS A 164 -12.46 3.19 -19.83
N ILE A 165 -12.30 3.02 -18.52
CA ILE A 165 -12.65 1.79 -17.79
C ILE A 165 -13.79 2.10 -16.83
N TYR A 166 -14.75 1.19 -16.72
CA TYR A 166 -15.86 1.29 -15.78
C TYR A 166 -15.81 0.14 -14.79
N LEU A 167 -15.94 0.44 -13.50
CA LEU A 167 -16.03 -0.54 -12.41
C LEU A 167 -17.38 -0.41 -11.70
N LEU A 168 -18.10 -1.52 -11.61
CA LEU A 168 -19.36 -1.66 -10.91
C LEU A 168 -19.14 -2.67 -9.78
N ASN A 169 -19.06 -2.14 -8.56
CA ASN A 169 -18.70 -2.91 -7.38
C ASN A 169 -19.94 -3.44 -6.66
N GLY A 170 -19.91 -4.72 -6.27
CA GLY A 170 -20.97 -5.33 -5.49
C GLY A 170 -22.17 -5.83 -6.32
N PRO A 171 -22.95 -6.77 -5.77
CA PRO A 171 -24.15 -7.29 -6.43
C PRO A 171 -25.36 -6.36 -6.33
N VAL A 172 -25.41 -5.45 -5.36
CA VAL A 172 -26.45 -4.42 -5.24
C VAL A 172 -25.79 -3.11 -4.85
N ASN A 173 -25.78 -2.14 -5.76
CA ASN A 173 -25.16 -0.83 -5.57
C ASN A 173 -25.72 0.16 -6.62
N ASN A 174 -25.40 1.44 -6.53
CA ASN A 174 -25.82 2.47 -7.48
C ASN A 174 -24.67 3.39 -7.91
N VAL A 175 -23.41 3.11 -7.53
CA VAL A 175 -22.26 3.98 -7.84
C VAL A 175 -21.26 3.30 -8.77
N ILE A 176 -21.09 3.88 -9.95
CA ILE A 176 -20.11 3.45 -10.95
C ILE A 176 -18.84 4.28 -10.80
N PHE A 177 -17.70 3.61 -10.90
CA PHE A 177 -16.40 4.28 -11.00
C PHE A 177 -15.93 4.30 -12.45
N GLU A 178 -15.84 5.49 -13.03
CA GLU A 178 -15.27 5.74 -14.35
C GLU A 178 -13.81 6.19 -14.22
N PHE A 179 -12.91 5.49 -14.90
CA PHE A 179 -11.48 5.82 -14.99
C PHE A 179 -11.15 6.28 -16.41
N ALA A 180 -10.25 7.26 -16.54
CA ALA A 180 -9.87 7.80 -17.85
C ALA A 180 -9.20 6.76 -18.76
N ASN A 181 -8.40 5.85 -18.18
CA ASN A 181 -7.70 4.79 -18.90
C ASN A 181 -7.33 3.64 -17.93
N ILE A 182 -6.73 2.58 -18.48
CA ILE A 182 -6.31 1.40 -17.69
C ILE A 182 -5.21 1.73 -16.67
N MET A 183 -4.30 2.64 -16.99
CA MET A 183 -3.22 3.04 -16.08
C MET A 183 -3.80 3.63 -14.78
N MET A 184 -4.75 4.56 -14.91
CA MET A 184 -5.46 5.16 -13.79
C MET A 184 -6.24 4.14 -12.96
N PHE A 185 -6.79 3.11 -13.60
CA PHE A 185 -7.45 2.01 -12.91
C PHE A 185 -6.44 1.18 -12.09
N MET A 186 -5.24 0.92 -12.62
CA MET A 186 -4.21 0.08 -11.97
C MET A 186 -3.50 0.75 -10.79
N GLU A 187 -3.46 2.08 -10.71
CA GLU A 187 -2.81 2.82 -9.62
C GLU A 187 -3.34 2.47 -8.20
N SER A 188 -2.49 2.60 -7.17
CA SER A 188 -2.87 2.31 -5.78
C SER A 188 -4.09 3.13 -5.32
N ASN A 189 -4.07 4.45 -5.55
CA ASN A 189 -5.10 5.40 -5.14
C ASN A 189 -6.23 5.60 -6.18
N HIS A 190 -6.49 4.60 -7.02
CA HIS A 190 -7.44 4.63 -8.13
C HIS A 190 -8.84 5.17 -7.76
N THR A 191 -9.42 4.80 -6.60
CA THR A 191 -10.76 5.25 -6.19
C THR A 191 -10.88 6.76 -5.98
N LEU A 192 -9.78 7.45 -5.62
CA LEU A 192 -9.75 8.91 -5.48
C LEU A 192 -9.69 9.61 -6.84
N LYS A 193 -9.11 8.95 -7.83
CA LYS A 193 -8.93 9.47 -9.19
C LYS A 193 -10.07 9.07 -10.13
N ALA A 194 -10.97 8.20 -9.68
CA ALA A 194 -12.13 7.77 -10.41
C ALA A 194 -13.23 8.83 -10.37
N ARG A 195 -13.85 9.10 -11.52
CA ARG A 195 -15.12 9.83 -11.56
C ARG A 195 -16.22 8.92 -11.05
N ARG A 196 -16.94 9.37 -10.02
CA ARG A 196 -18.11 8.66 -9.48
C ARG A 196 -19.36 9.08 -10.25
N VAL A 197 -20.06 8.11 -10.81
CA VAL A 197 -21.35 8.29 -11.48
C VAL A 197 -22.41 7.58 -10.66
N ILE A 198 -23.33 8.35 -10.08
CA ILE A 198 -24.41 7.82 -9.24
C ILE A 198 -25.63 7.58 -10.13
N LEU A 199 -26.15 6.37 -10.09
CA LEU A 199 -27.35 5.98 -10.80
C LEU A 199 -28.60 6.35 -10.01
N PRO A 200 -29.71 6.69 -10.72
CA PRO A 200 -30.99 6.98 -10.07
C PRO A 200 -31.55 5.81 -9.26
N PHE A 201 -31.24 4.58 -9.67
CA PHE A 201 -31.68 3.36 -8.99
C PHE A 201 -30.51 2.39 -8.80
N PRO A 202 -30.52 1.60 -7.71
CA PRO A 202 -29.56 0.53 -7.54
C PRO A 202 -29.77 -0.58 -8.58
N TRP A 203 -28.67 -1.22 -8.97
CA TRP A 203 -28.68 -2.44 -9.77
C TRP A 203 -28.75 -3.69 -8.91
N GLU A 204 -29.01 -4.83 -9.54
CA GLU A 204 -28.96 -6.16 -8.96
C GLU A 204 -28.19 -7.12 -9.88
N GLY A 205 -27.28 -7.90 -9.29
CA GLY A 205 -26.37 -8.81 -9.97
C GLY A 205 -25.10 -8.16 -10.50
N THR A 206 -24.42 -8.84 -11.42
CA THR A 206 -23.16 -8.38 -12.07
C THR A 206 -23.25 -8.32 -13.59
N GLY A 207 -24.45 -8.54 -14.16
CA GLY A 207 -24.72 -8.59 -15.60
C GLY A 207 -24.89 -7.20 -16.22
N HIS A 208 -23.90 -6.33 -16.06
CA HIS A 208 -23.91 -4.97 -16.60
C HIS A 208 -23.30 -4.95 -18.01
N ILE A 209 -23.79 -4.05 -18.86
CA ILE A 209 -23.18 -3.80 -20.18
C ILE A 209 -23.13 -2.30 -20.42
N ILE A 210 -21.98 -1.81 -20.87
CA ILE A 210 -21.83 -0.44 -21.37
C ILE A 210 -21.58 -0.52 -22.87
N TYR A 211 -22.43 0.14 -23.65
CA TYR A 211 -22.34 0.14 -25.10
C TYR A 211 -22.74 1.50 -25.67
N GLN A 212 -21.89 2.06 -26.52
CA GLN A 212 -22.09 3.36 -27.18
C GLN A 212 -22.38 4.53 -26.21
N GLY A 213 -21.85 4.48 -24.99
CA GLY A 213 -22.04 5.48 -23.94
C GLY A 213 -23.33 5.30 -23.14
N PHE A 214 -24.02 4.17 -23.28
CA PHE A 214 -25.20 3.81 -22.50
C PHE A 214 -24.88 2.66 -21.56
N LEU A 215 -25.39 2.72 -20.32
CA LEU A 215 -25.36 1.61 -19.38
C LEU A 215 -26.70 0.88 -19.39
N PHE A 216 -26.61 -0.44 -19.45
CA PHE A 216 -27.70 -1.39 -19.31
C PHE A 216 -27.45 -2.24 -18.06
N TYR A 217 -28.44 -2.28 -17.16
CA TYR A 217 -28.36 -3.01 -15.90
C TYR A 217 -29.75 -3.47 -15.45
N HIS A 218 -29.78 -4.54 -14.65
CA HIS A 218 -31.00 -4.98 -14.00
C HIS A 218 -31.26 -4.13 -12.76
N ARG A 219 -32.42 -3.47 -12.69
CA ARG A 219 -32.77 -2.62 -11.54
C ARG A 219 -33.13 -3.49 -10.34
N HIS A 220 -32.55 -3.20 -9.18
CA HIS A 220 -32.95 -3.84 -7.94
C HIS A 220 -34.40 -3.51 -7.60
N ALA A 221 -35.24 -4.54 -7.49
CA ALA A 221 -36.63 -4.38 -7.14
C ALA A 221 -36.78 -4.25 -5.61
N SER A 222 -36.87 -3.02 -5.11
CA SER A 222 -37.41 -2.79 -3.78
C SER A 222 -38.87 -3.24 -3.76
N SER A 223 -39.18 -4.28 -2.99
CA SER A 223 -40.54 -4.75 -2.73
C SER A 223 -41.28 -3.75 -1.84
N GLY A 224 -41.55 -2.55 -2.35
CA GLY A 224 -42.22 -1.52 -1.57
C GLY A 224 -42.27 -0.16 -2.23
N LYS A 225 -43.44 0.15 -2.79
CA LYS A 225 -43.87 1.43 -3.37
C LYS A 225 -43.45 1.66 -4.82
N ARG A 226 -44.44 1.52 -5.68
CA ARG A 226 -44.53 2.09 -7.03
C ARG A 226 -44.53 3.62 -6.88
N THR A 227 -43.39 4.21 -6.58
CA THR A 227 -43.21 5.66 -6.72
C THR A 227 -42.96 5.93 -8.19
N GLU A 228 -43.96 6.53 -8.82
CA GLU A 228 -43.90 7.22 -10.09
C GLU A 228 -42.78 8.27 -10.02
N THR A 229 -41.58 7.88 -10.41
CA THR A 229 -40.43 8.80 -10.51
C THR A 229 -40.20 9.10 -11.97
N ASP A 230 -40.54 10.35 -12.29
CA ASP A 230 -40.38 11.10 -13.54
C ASP A 230 -39.12 10.73 -14.35
N PRO A 231 -39.21 10.36 -15.66
CA PRO A 231 -38.07 9.90 -16.44
C PRO A 231 -37.02 10.97 -16.81
N TYR A 232 -37.21 12.24 -16.43
CA TYR A 232 -36.51 13.36 -17.07
C TYR A 232 -35.62 14.24 -16.16
N LEU A 233 -35.17 13.76 -14.99
CA LEU A 233 -34.20 14.54 -14.19
C LEU A 233 -32.72 14.19 -14.43
N SER A 234 -32.19 14.93 -15.41
CA SER A 234 -30.87 15.58 -15.47
C SER A 234 -29.55 14.82 -15.68
N PRO A 235 -28.57 15.47 -16.36
CA PRO A 235 -27.57 14.81 -17.18
C PRO A 235 -26.14 14.93 -16.63
N GLN A 236 -25.30 13.93 -16.92
CA GLN A 236 -23.96 14.08 -17.51
C GLN A 236 -23.25 12.72 -17.59
N ASN A 237 -23.05 12.25 -18.82
CA ASN A 237 -22.11 11.18 -19.23
C ASN A 237 -22.32 9.78 -18.65
N LEU A 238 -23.51 9.25 -18.79
CA LEU A 238 -23.80 7.93 -19.38
C LEU A 238 -25.33 7.93 -19.51
N GLN A 239 -25.88 7.95 -20.73
CA GLN A 239 -27.33 7.92 -20.89
C GLN A 239 -27.81 6.54 -20.44
N VAL A 240 -28.54 6.46 -19.33
CA VAL A 240 -29.00 5.18 -18.77
C VAL A 240 -30.23 4.73 -19.54
N ARG A 241 -30.19 3.56 -20.16
CA ARG A 241 -31.38 2.92 -20.75
C ARG A 241 -31.74 1.69 -19.93
N GLN A 242 -32.93 1.72 -19.32
CA GLN A 242 -33.48 0.60 -18.58
C GLN A 242 -33.94 -0.47 -19.58
N THR A 243 -33.32 -1.65 -19.55
CA THR A 243 -33.95 -2.84 -20.12
C THR A 243 -35.01 -3.31 -19.13
N GLY A 244 -36.27 -3.41 -19.57
CA GLY A 244 -37.33 -4.03 -18.78
C GLY A 244 -36.97 -5.48 -18.39
N ASN A 245 -37.85 -6.15 -17.63
CA ASN A 245 -37.67 -7.47 -16.99
C ASN A 245 -37.30 -8.68 -17.91
N TYR A 246 -36.77 -8.45 -19.10
CA TYR A 246 -36.26 -9.48 -19.99
C TYR A 246 -34.77 -9.73 -19.70
N PRO A 247 -34.35 -11.00 -19.57
CA PRO A 247 -32.94 -11.32 -19.47
C PRO A 247 -32.24 -10.89 -20.76
N VAL A 248 -31.28 -9.97 -20.67
CA VAL A 248 -30.35 -9.71 -21.76
C VAL A 248 -29.43 -10.92 -21.85
N VAL A 249 -29.86 -11.95 -22.58
CA VAL A 249 -29.00 -13.06 -22.98
C VAL A 249 -28.22 -12.58 -24.20
N MET A 250 -27.10 -11.93 -23.95
CA MET A 250 -26.04 -11.77 -24.95
C MET A 250 -24.78 -12.34 -24.32
N GLY A 251 -24.10 -13.20 -25.09
CA GLY A 251 -23.02 -14.06 -24.64
C GLY A 251 -21.95 -13.33 -23.82
N SER A 252 -21.31 -14.11 -22.95
CA SER A 252 -20.22 -13.72 -22.05
C SER A 252 -19.39 -12.55 -22.61
N PRO A 253 -19.22 -11.44 -21.87
CA PRO A 253 -18.30 -10.40 -22.28
C PRO A 253 -16.92 -11.03 -22.32
N MET A 254 -16.44 -11.22 -23.55
CA MET A 254 -15.14 -11.75 -23.85
C MET A 254 -14.11 -10.92 -23.09
N LEU A 255 -13.35 -11.58 -22.21
CA LEU A 255 -12.17 -11.02 -21.56
C LEU A 255 -11.21 -10.57 -22.67
N GLU A 256 -11.29 -9.31 -23.06
CA GLU A 256 -10.35 -8.70 -23.99
C GLU A 256 -9.02 -8.59 -23.22
N ALA A 257 -8.18 -9.61 -23.39
CA ALA A 257 -6.84 -9.65 -22.86
C ALA A 257 -6.09 -8.44 -23.43
N ILE A 258 -5.73 -7.51 -22.54
CA ILE A 258 -4.86 -6.39 -22.85
C ILE A 258 -3.49 -6.99 -23.21
N LYS A 259 -3.27 -7.18 -24.51
CA LYS A 259 -1.97 -7.34 -25.12
C LYS A 259 -1.46 -5.93 -25.36
N GLU A 260 -0.57 -5.46 -24.49
CA GLU A 260 0.27 -4.30 -24.76
C GLU A 260 1.48 -4.81 -25.55
N ASP A 261 1.84 -4.05 -26.58
CA ASP A 261 3.07 -4.20 -27.36
C ASP A 261 4.31 -4.00 -26.48
#